data_AF-A0A1L8P690-F1
#
_entry.id   AF-A0A1L8P690-F1
#
_cell.length_a   1.000
_cell.length_b   1.000
_cell.length_c   1.000
_cell.angle_alpha   90.00
_cell.angle_beta   90.00
_cell.angle_gamma   90.00
#
_symmetry.space_group_name_H-M   'P 1'
#
loop_
_entity.id
_entity.type
_entity.pdbx_description
1 polymer ?
#
loop_
_entity_poly.entity_id
_entity_poly.type
_entity_poly.pdbx_seq_one_letter_code
_entity_poly.pdbx_strand_id
1 'polypeptide(L)'
;MTNYDEYQKFMRYKYGYHSFAIILILTVLNFNLDLIFNLQWAETKSLEFMLLIFLAIGYSIVMNIYKGAYFSKKQNPKIYAVIFFFLGLANIYLSFSPYSPLISDGLVTSNSMMLVSGLLWISIPVAYLTRIIVEKKRDEKDND
;
A
#
# COMPACT_ATOMS: atom_id res chain seq x y z
N MET A 1 -4.78 3.63 -25.01
CA MET A 1 -5.24 4.19 -23.73
C MET A 1 -6.25 3.22 -23.10
N THR A 2 -5.97 2.75 -21.90
CA THR A 2 -6.91 1.92 -21.12
C THR A 2 -8.05 2.81 -20.65
N ASN A 3 -9.24 2.66 -21.24
CA ASN A 3 -10.41 3.46 -20.89
C ASN A 3 -10.96 3.00 -19.55
N TYR A 4 -10.65 3.76 -18.49
CA TYR A 4 -11.38 3.71 -17.22
C TYR A 4 -12.74 4.38 -17.41
N ASP A 5 -13.79 3.80 -16.82
CA ASP A 5 -15.09 4.45 -16.82
C ASP A 5 -15.17 5.61 -15.80
N GLU A 6 -16.25 6.40 -15.85
CA GLU A 6 -16.42 7.58 -14.99
C GLU A 6 -16.45 7.21 -13.50
N TYR A 7 -17.00 6.04 -13.16
CA TYR A 7 -16.99 5.55 -11.78
C TYR A 7 -15.56 5.23 -11.31
N GLN A 8 -14.77 4.54 -12.13
CA GLN A 8 -13.38 4.22 -11.81
C GLN A 8 -12.54 5.49 -11.66
N LYS A 9 -12.74 6.51 -12.53
CA LYS A 9 -12.07 7.80 -12.41
C LYS A 9 -12.43 8.50 -11.10
N PHE A 10 -13.73 8.58 -10.78
CA PHE A 10 -14.23 9.20 -9.56
C PHE A 10 -13.66 8.55 -8.29
N MET A 11 -13.67 7.21 -8.22
CA MET A 11 -13.14 6.49 -7.07
C MET A 11 -11.63 6.70 -6.90
N ARG A 12 -10.86 6.67 -8.00
CA ARG A 12 -9.43 6.95 -7.96
C ARG A 12 -9.12 8.37 -7.48
N TYR A 13 -9.92 9.35 -7.90
CA TYR A 13 -9.81 10.71 -7.39
C TYR A 13 -10.13 10.77 -5.88
N LYS A 14 -11.24 10.17 -5.44
CA LYS A 14 -11.66 10.16 -4.04
C LYS A 14 -10.61 9.56 -3.11
N TYR A 15 -10.12 8.36 -3.42
CA TYR A 15 -9.12 7.70 -2.56
C TYR A 15 -7.70 8.27 -2.76
N GLY A 16 -7.42 8.86 -3.92
CA GLY A 16 -6.23 9.68 -4.12
C GLY A 16 -6.23 10.92 -3.21
N TYR A 17 -7.37 11.60 -3.09
CA TYR A 17 -7.52 12.74 -2.18
C TYR A 17 -7.37 12.33 -0.71
N HIS A 18 -7.98 11.21 -0.29
CA HIS A 18 -7.78 10.67 1.05
C HIS A 18 -6.32 10.31 1.33
N SER A 19 -5.65 9.67 0.36
CA SER A 19 -4.23 9.31 0.46
C SER A 19 -3.35 10.55 0.61
N PHE A 20 -3.63 11.61 -0.16
CA PHE A 20 -2.97 12.90 -0.01
C PHE A 20 -3.15 13.49 1.39
N ALA A 21 -4.38 13.47 1.93
CA ALA A 21 -4.64 13.92 3.29
C ALA A 21 -3.88 13.09 4.34
N ILE A 22 -3.78 11.78 4.16
CA ILE A 22 -3.00 10.88 5.03
C ILE A 22 -1.51 11.28 5.00
N ILE A 23 -0.91 11.48 3.82
CA ILE A 23 0.50 11.92 3.72
C ILE A 23 0.69 13.25 4.42
N LEU A 24 -0.20 14.22 4.19
CA LEU A 24 -0.10 15.55 4.78
C LEU A 24 -0.13 15.47 6.31
N ILE A 25 -1.10 14.75 6.87
CA ILE A 25 -1.22 14.57 8.33
C ILE A 25 0.02 13.86 8.88
N LEU A 26 0.45 12.75 8.27
CA LEU A 26 1.62 12.00 8.71
C LEU A 26 2.90 12.82 8.65
N THR A 27 3.07 13.63 7.60
CA THR A 27 4.23 14.50 7.42
C THR A 27 4.26 15.58 8.51
N VAL A 28 3.12 16.21 8.80
CA VAL A 28 3.01 17.21 9.88
C VAL A 28 3.30 16.56 11.23
N LEU A 29 2.77 15.36 11.50
CA LEU A 29 3.07 14.64 12.74
C LEU A 29 4.56 14.30 12.85
N ASN A 30 5.18 13.78 11.79
CA ASN A 30 6.61 13.45 11.77
C ASN A 30 7.49 14.68 12.01
N PHE A 31 7.13 15.81 11.38
CA PHE A 31 7.81 17.08 11.59
C PHE A 31 7.71 17.54 13.05
N ASN A 32 6.53 17.44 13.68
CA ASN A 32 6.35 17.82 15.08
C ASN A 32 7.08 16.88 16.04
N LEU A 33 7.19 15.58 15.72
CA LEU A 33 7.99 14.63 16.51
C LEU A 33 9.46 15.05 16.55
N ASP A 34 10.01 15.46 15.41
CA ASP A 34 11.36 15.98 15.34
C ASP A 34 11.49 17.32 16.09
N LEU A 35 10.58 18.27 15.83
CA LEU A 35 10.67 19.61 16.38
C LEU A 35 10.53 19.67 17.91
N ILE A 36 9.63 18.88 18.48
CA ILE A 36 9.29 18.93 19.91
C ILE A 36 10.12 17.94 20.72
N PHE A 37 10.35 16.75 20.17
CA PHE A 37 10.99 15.65 20.91
C PHE A 37 12.40 15.30 20.42
N ASN A 38 12.91 15.96 19.35
CA ASN A 38 14.16 15.58 18.67
C ASN A 38 14.20 14.08 18.34
N LEU A 39 13.03 13.50 18.01
CA LEU A 39 12.90 12.08 17.75
C LEU A 39 13.15 11.78 16.28
N GLN A 40 14.24 11.06 16.02
CA GLN A 40 14.50 10.40 14.75
C GLN A 40 14.30 8.89 14.94
N TRP A 41 13.44 8.27 14.13
CA TRP A 41 13.08 6.86 14.27
C TRP A 41 13.57 5.99 13.10
N ALA A 42 13.97 6.61 11.98
CA ALA A 42 14.65 5.92 10.89
C ALA A 42 16.10 6.39 10.73
N GLU A 43 16.91 5.59 10.03
CA GLU A 43 18.33 5.84 9.77
C GLU A 43 18.58 7.25 9.17
N THR A 44 17.68 7.72 8.32
CA THR A 44 17.73 9.07 7.73
C THR A 44 16.36 9.73 7.73
N LYS A 45 16.31 11.06 7.75
CA LYS A 45 15.06 11.83 7.61
C LYS A 45 14.33 11.52 6.30
N SER A 46 15.08 11.34 5.21
CA SER A 46 14.51 10.96 3.91
C SER A 46 13.79 9.61 3.97
N LEU A 47 14.32 8.66 4.73
CA LEU A 47 13.73 7.34 4.91
C LEU A 47 12.40 7.41 5.68
N GLU A 48 12.32 8.24 6.72
CA GLU A 48 11.06 8.48 7.45
C GLU A 48 9.95 8.93 6.49
N PHE A 49 10.23 9.94 5.66
CA PHE A 49 9.25 10.43 4.68
C PHE A 49 8.87 9.37 3.65
N MET A 50 9.82 8.60 3.13
CA MET A 50 9.53 7.51 2.18
C MET A 50 8.60 6.46 2.78
N LEU A 51 8.84 6.05 4.04
CA LEU A 51 8.01 5.08 4.74
C LEU A 51 6.59 5.59 4.99
N LEU A 52 6.42 6.88 5.29
CA LEU A 52 5.08 7.50 5.42
C LEU A 52 4.34 7.58 4.09
N ILE A 53 5.04 7.87 2.99
CA ILE A 53 4.47 7.86 1.64
C ILE A 53 3.94 6.46 1.30
N PHE A 54 4.69 5.41 1.63
CA PHE A 54 4.26 4.04 1.40
C PHE A 54 2.95 3.69 2.10
N LEU A 55 2.71 4.18 3.32
CA LEU A 55 1.43 3.96 4.02
C LEU A 55 0.25 4.53 3.25
N ALA A 56 0.38 5.75 2.74
CA ALA A 56 -0.67 6.41 1.99
C ALA A 56 -0.90 5.78 0.60
N ILE A 57 0.19 5.36 -0.07
CA ILE A 57 0.10 4.58 -1.30
C ILE A 57 -0.66 3.28 -1.05
N GLY A 58 -0.31 2.54 0.02
CA GLY A 58 -0.98 1.31 0.41
C GLY A 58 -2.47 1.50 0.63
N TYR A 59 -2.85 2.53 1.39
CA TYR A 59 -4.25 2.89 1.58
C TYR A 59 -4.98 3.12 0.23
N SER A 60 -4.39 3.93 -0.65
CA SER A 60 -4.99 4.24 -1.95
C SER A 60 -5.16 3.00 -2.81
N ILE A 61 -4.14 2.15 -2.90
CA ILE A 61 -4.16 0.92 -3.68
C ILE A 61 -5.24 -0.03 -3.16
N VAL A 62 -5.23 -0.32 -1.85
CA VAL A 62 -6.19 -1.24 -1.22
C VAL A 62 -7.63 -0.76 -1.44
N MET A 63 -7.91 0.52 -1.21
CA MET A 63 -9.25 1.07 -1.40
C MET A 63 -9.69 1.06 -2.86
N ASN A 64 -8.80 1.40 -3.79
CA ASN A 64 -9.09 1.34 -5.22
C ASN A 64 -9.38 -0.08 -5.68
N ILE A 65 -8.68 -1.09 -5.16
CA ILE A 65 -8.94 -2.50 -5.48
C ILE A 65 -10.27 -2.94 -4.88
N TYR A 66 -10.49 -2.66 -3.60
CA TYR A 66 -11.71 -3.02 -2.88
C TYR A 66 -12.97 -2.42 -3.52
N LYS A 67 -12.87 -1.22 -4.10
CA LYS A 67 -13.96 -0.56 -4.85
C LYS A 67 -13.99 -0.86 -6.35
N GLY A 68 -13.06 -1.69 -6.84
CA GLY A 68 -13.00 -2.09 -8.25
C GLY A 68 -12.55 -1.02 -9.24
N ALA A 69 -11.89 0.02 -8.74
CA ALA A 69 -11.37 1.13 -9.52
C ALA A 69 -9.90 0.97 -9.95
N TYR A 70 -9.20 -0.05 -9.43
CA TYR A 70 -7.78 -0.27 -9.70
C TYR A 70 -7.50 -0.90 -11.06
N PHE A 71 -8.12 -2.04 -11.37
CA PHE A 71 -7.91 -2.76 -12.63
C PHE A 71 -8.83 -2.22 -13.72
N SER A 72 -8.29 -2.00 -14.92
CA SER A 72 -9.11 -1.67 -16.10
C SER A 72 -9.91 -2.90 -16.54
N LYS A 73 -11.07 -2.69 -17.18
CA LYS A 73 -11.94 -3.78 -17.68
C LYS A 73 -11.26 -4.72 -18.67
N LYS A 74 -10.20 -4.27 -19.34
CA LYS A 74 -9.42 -5.07 -20.31
C LYS A 74 -8.33 -5.93 -19.65
N GLN A 75 -8.03 -5.69 -18.38
CA GLN A 75 -7.00 -6.40 -17.65
C GLN A 75 -7.60 -7.61 -16.95
N ASN A 76 -6.85 -8.71 -16.88
CA ASN A 76 -7.24 -9.89 -16.10
C ASN A 76 -6.75 -9.73 -14.64
N PRO A 77 -7.63 -9.37 -13.69
CA PRO A 77 -7.19 -9.04 -12.32
C PRO A 77 -6.55 -10.23 -11.60
N LYS A 78 -6.94 -11.46 -11.96
CA LYS A 78 -6.40 -12.69 -11.36
C LYS A 78 -4.93 -12.88 -11.69
N ILE A 79 -4.54 -12.66 -12.95
CA ILE A 79 -3.14 -12.80 -13.39
C ILE A 79 -2.27 -11.76 -12.66
N TYR A 80 -2.71 -10.51 -12.61
CA TYR A 80 -1.99 -9.47 -11.89
C TYR A 80 -1.89 -9.75 -10.39
N ALA A 81 -2.96 -10.24 -9.75
CA ALA A 81 -2.93 -10.63 -8.36
C ALA A 81 -1.86 -11.70 -8.08
N VAL A 82 -1.74 -12.71 -8.95
CA VAL A 82 -0.70 -13.75 -8.83
C VAL A 82 0.69 -13.17 -9.01
N ILE A 83 0.91 -12.34 -10.04
CA ILE A 83 2.22 -11.71 -10.29
C ILE A 83 2.64 -10.85 -9.09
N PHE A 84 1.74 -10.00 -8.59
CA PHE A 84 2.04 -9.14 -7.44
C PHE A 84 2.24 -9.93 -6.15
N PHE A 85 1.55 -11.07 -5.99
CA PHE A 85 1.79 -11.97 -4.87
C PHE A 85 3.24 -12.49 -4.85
N PHE A 86 3.71 -13.05 -5.97
CA PHE A 86 5.09 -13.56 -6.07
C PHE A 86 6.12 -12.43 -5.97
N LEU A 87 5.86 -11.28 -6.59
CA LEU A 87 6.73 -10.11 -6.49
C LEU A 87 6.85 -9.64 -5.03
N GLY A 88 5.74 -9.61 -4.30
CA GLY A 88 5.71 -9.26 -2.89
C GLY A 88 6.50 -10.24 -2.02
N LEU A 89 6.30 -11.54 -2.23
CA LEU A 89 7.08 -12.58 -1.54
C LEU A 89 8.58 -12.46 -1.80
N ALA A 90 8.98 -12.20 -3.04
CA ALA A 90 10.39 -12.01 -3.39
C ALA A 90 10.99 -10.80 -2.67
N ASN A 91 10.28 -9.67 -2.61
CA ASN A 91 10.74 -8.48 -1.90
C ASN A 91 10.85 -8.71 -0.38
N ILE A 92 9.89 -9.42 0.23
CA ILE A 92 9.95 -9.78 1.64
C ILE A 92 11.14 -10.71 1.91
N TYR A 93 11.35 -11.72 1.07
CA TYR A 93 12.50 -12.62 1.21
C TYR A 93 13.82 -11.87 1.16
N LEU A 94 13.99 -10.96 0.19
CA LEU A 94 15.18 -10.13 0.07
C LEU A 94 15.38 -9.20 1.28
N SER A 95 14.29 -8.76 1.92
CA SER A 95 14.37 -7.91 3.10
C SER A 95 14.94 -8.61 4.34
N PHE A 96 14.98 -9.94 4.39
CA PHE A 96 15.60 -10.68 5.50
C PHE A 96 17.08 -11.04 5.25
N SER A 97 17.76 -10.28 4.38
CA SER A 97 19.18 -10.48 4.10
C SER A 97 20.03 -10.35 5.38
N PRO A 98 20.90 -11.33 5.70
CA PRO A 98 21.74 -11.31 6.90
C PRO A 98 22.79 -10.18 6.89
N TYR A 99 23.01 -9.54 5.74
CA TYR A 99 23.99 -8.47 5.56
C TYR A 99 23.43 -7.08 5.85
N SER A 100 22.11 -6.92 5.95
CA SER A 100 21.47 -5.62 6.18
C SER A 100 20.29 -5.80 7.13
N PRO A 101 20.48 -5.63 8.45
CA PRO A 101 19.39 -5.81 9.40
C PRO A 101 18.31 -4.74 9.19
N LEU A 102 17.05 -5.08 9.47
CA LEU A 102 15.91 -4.14 9.36
C LEU A 102 15.95 -3.03 10.43
N ILE A 103 16.58 -3.31 11.56
CA ILE A 103 16.75 -2.38 12.67
C ILE A 103 18.23 -2.42 13.07
N SER A 104 18.87 -1.25 13.12
CA SER A 104 20.23 -1.07 13.63
C SER A 104 20.20 0.08 14.62
N ASP A 105 20.81 -0.11 15.79
CA ASP A 105 20.96 0.93 16.82
C ASP A 105 19.64 1.59 17.26
N GLY A 106 18.54 0.82 17.25
CA GLY A 106 17.20 1.30 17.59
C GLY A 106 16.50 2.09 16.48
N LEU A 107 17.13 2.26 15.31
CA LEU A 107 16.59 2.94 14.14
C LEU A 107 16.16 1.96 13.06
N VAL A 108 15.10 2.32 12.34
CA VAL A 108 14.66 1.59 11.15
C VAL A 108 15.63 1.87 10.00
N THR A 109 16.22 0.82 9.43
CA THR A 109 17.24 0.95 8.37
C THR A 109 16.61 1.03 6.98
N SER A 110 17.40 1.43 6.00
CA SER A 110 16.99 1.52 4.60
C SER A 110 16.47 0.19 4.01
N ASN A 111 16.87 -0.95 4.57
CA ASN A 111 16.38 -2.27 4.15
C ASN A 111 14.88 -2.48 4.43
N SER A 112 14.31 -1.73 5.38
CA SER A 112 12.86 -1.70 5.63
C SER A 112 12.04 -1.32 4.39
N MET A 113 12.61 -0.57 3.44
CA MET A 113 11.93 -0.24 2.18
C MET A 113 11.61 -1.49 1.36
N MET A 114 12.48 -2.49 1.34
CA MET A 114 12.22 -3.75 0.65
C MET A 114 11.06 -4.50 1.31
N LEU A 115 11.03 -4.51 2.64
CA LEU A 115 9.95 -5.14 3.40
C LEU A 115 8.61 -4.43 3.13
N VAL A 116 8.56 -3.10 3.27
CA VAL A 116 7.34 -2.32 3.07
C VAL A 116 6.87 -2.38 1.61
N SER A 117 7.78 -2.32 0.64
CA SER A 117 7.48 -2.55 -0.77
C SER A 117 6.85 -3.93 -0.97
N GLY A 118 7.45 -4.98 -0.40
CA GLY A 118 6.90 -6.34 -0.45
C GLY A 118 5.49 -6.45 0.13
N LEU A 119 5.25 -5.83 1.30
CA LEU A 119 3.93 -5.77 1.92
C LEU A 119 2.90 -5.04 1.05
N LEU A 120 3.30 -3.95 0.38
CA LEU A 120 2.43 -3.25 -0.56
C LEU A 120 2.05 -4.11 -1.76
N TRP A 121 3.00 -4.84 -2.34
CA TRP A 121 2.69 -5.75 -3.43
C TRP A 121 1.75 -6.87 -3.00
N ILE A 122 1.91 -7.42 -1.79
CA ILE A 122 0.99 -8.43 -1.22
C ILE A 122 -0.38 -7.84 -0.88
N SER A 123 -0.46 -6.55 -0.53
CA SER A 123 -1.75 -5.91 -0.24
C SER A 123 -2.71 -5.96 -1.43
N ILE A 124 -2.18 -5.97 -2.68
CA ILE A 124 -2.97 -6.03 -3.91
C ILE A 124 -3.78 -7.34 -4.03
N PRO A 125 -3.18 -8.55 -4.03
CA PRO A 125 -3.93 -9.80 -4.09
C PRO A 125 -4.82 -9.98 -2.87
N VAL A 126 -4.40 -9.55 -1.67
CA VAL A 126 -5.24 -9.64 -0.46
C VAL A 126 -6.49 -8.78 -0.59
N ALA A 127 -6.36 -7.52 -1.04
CA ALA A 127 -7.49 -6.63 -1.29
C ALA A 127 -8.41 -7.16 -2.40
N TYR A 128 -7.85 -7.82 -3.41
CA TYR A 128 -8.63 -8.43 -4.49
C TYR A 128 -9.44 -9.64 -4.01
N LEU A 129 -8.83 -10.54 -3.24
CA LEU A 129 -9.50 -11.72 -2.67
C LEU A 129 -10.61 -11.32 -1.69
N THR A 130 -10.33 -10.37 -0.80
CA THR A 130 -11.33 -9.85 0.15
C THR A 130 -12.53 -9.27 -0.58
N ARG A 131 -12.32 -8.51 -1.66
CA ARG A 131 -13.41 -8.00 -2.50
C ARG A 131 -14.26 -9.14 -3.07
N ILE A 132 -13.65 -10.14 -3.70
CA ILE A 132 -14.39 -11.28 -4.29
C ILE A 132 -15.24 -12.00 -3.23
N ILE A 133 -14.67 -12.24 -2.05
CA ILE A 133 -15.37 -12.92 -0.97
C ILE A 133 -16.58 -12.10 -0.50
N VAL A 134 -16.42 -10.78 -0.36
CA VAL A 134 -17.50 -9.89 0.07
C VAL A 134 -18.59 -9.76 -1.00
N GLU A 135 -18.21 -9.65 -2.28
CA GLU A 135 -19.16 -9.63 -3.40
C GLU A 135 -19.97 -10.93 -3.43
N LYS A 136 -19.31 -12.09 -3.35
CA LYS A 136 -19.99 -13.40 -3.31
C LYS A 136 -20.98 -13.52 -2.14
N LYS A 137 -20.59 -13.09 -0.93
CA LYS A 137 -21.47 -13.12 0.25
C LYS A 137 -22.67 -12.19 0.13
N ARG A 138 -22.56 -11.12 -0.65
CA ARG A 138 -23.66 -10.19 -0.88
C ARG A 138 -24.65 -10.79 -1.89
N ASP A 139 -24.14 -11.38 -2.96
CA ASP A 139 -24.97 -12.06 -3.96
C ASP A 139 -25.74 -13.25 -3.35
N GLU A 140 -25.14 -13.97 -2.39
CA GLU A 140 -25.84 -15.03 -1.65
C GLU A 140 -27.01 -14.50 -0.80
N LYS A 141 -26.86 -13.32 -0.17
CA LYS A 141 -27.89 -12.72 0.68
C LYS A 141 -29.04 -12.07 -0.10
N ASP A 142 -28.77 -11.59 -1.31
CA ASP A 142 -29.79 -10.96 -2.16
C ASP A 142 -30.65 -12.02 -2.90
N ASN A 143 -30.27 -13.31 -2.83
CA ASN A 143 -30.97 -14.45 -3.45
C ASN A 143 -31.79 -15.31 -2.45
N ASP A 144 -31.75 -15.01 -1.15
CA ASP A 144 -32.59 -15.60 -0.08
C ASP A 144 -33.77 -14.68 0.26
#